data_AF-A0A7X0F1K7-F1
#
_entry.id   AF-A0A7X0F1K7-F1
#
_cell.length_a   1.000
_cell.length_b   1.000
_cell.length_c   1.000
_cell.angle_alpha   90.00
_cell.angle_beta   90.00
_cell.angle_gamma   90.00
#
_symmetry.space_group_name_H-M   'P 1'
#
loop_
_entity.id
_entity.type
_entity.pdbx_description
1 polymer ?
#
loop_
_entity_poly.entity_id
_entity_poly.type
_entity_poly.pdbx_seq_one_letter_code
_entity_poly.pdbx_strand_id
1 'polypeptide(L)'
;MSVPSTGTGPGRALVAVYGLFALAAGARATVQILTRFGEAPLAYSLSAFAALVYVLLTVALVRGARRLALAALFVELAGVLVIGTASLLDPAAFPEATVWSVYGKGYLFIPLVLPLVGLYWLLRRR
;
A
#
# COMPACT_ATOMS: atom_id res chain seq x y z
N MET A 1 36.01 5.20 11.80
CA MET A 1 34.59 4.78 11.72
C MET A 1 34.27 4.53 10.25
N SER A 2 34.26 3.28 9.83
CA SER A 2 33.82 2.90 8.49
C SER A 2 32.31 3.09 8.41
N VAL A 3 31.85 4.04 7.60
CA VAL A 3 30.46 4.11 7.17
C VAL A 3 30.18 2.80 6.44
N PRO A 4 29.25 1.94 6.89
CA PRO A 4 28.93 0.73 6.15
C PRO A 4 28.40 1.15 4.78
N SER A 5 29.08 0.66 3.73
CA SER A 5 28.69 0.80 2.33
C SER A 5 27.20 0.50 2.16
N THR A 6 26.51 1.29 1.33
CA THR A 6 25.09 1.19 0.94
C THR A 6 24.70 -0.25 0.58
N GLY A 7 24.32 -1.03 1.60
CA GLY A 7 24.16 -2.47 1.53
C GLY A 7 22.97 -2.89 0.67
N THR A 8 23.25 -3.67 -0.37
CA THR A 8 22.30 -4.25 -1.33
C THR A 8 21.42 -5.34 -0.69
N GLY A 9 20.12 -5.36 -1.01
CA GLY A 9 19.23 -6.45 -0.61
C GLY A 9 17.73 -6.22 -0.89
N PRO A 10 16.93 -7.30 -0.99
CA PRO A 10 15.50 -7.22 -1.33
C PRO A 10 14.65 -6.46 -0.30
N GLY A 11 15.09 -6.37 0.97
CA GLY A 11 14.40 -5.57 2.00
C GLY A 11 14.41 -4.06 1.71
N ARG A 12 15.48 -3.52 1.11
CA ARG A 12 15.54 -2.10 0.72
C ARG A 12 14.66 -1.81 -0.49
N ALA A 13 14.54 -2.77 -1.41
CA ALA A 13 13.61 -2.65 -2.54
C ALA A 13 12.17 -2.58 -2.05
N LEU A 14 11.76 -3.45 -1.10
CA LEU A 14 10.43 -3.37 -0.47
C LEU A 14 10.20 -2.01 0.19
N VAL A 15 11.15 -1.53 0.99
CA VAL A 15 11.06 -0.20 1.63
C VAL A 15 10.90 0.92 0.59
N ALA A 16 11.69 0.88 -0.50
CA ALA A 16 11.64 1.90 -1.54
C ALA A 16 10.29 1.89 -2.28
N VAL A 17 9.78 0.72 -2.64
CA VAL A 17 8.49 0.59 -3.32
C VAL A 17 7.35 1.02 -2.39
N TYR A 18 7.33 0.57 -1.13
CA TYR A 18 6.31 1.01 -0.17
C TYR A 18 6.38 2.50 0.11
N GLY A 19 7.57 3.08 0.22
CA GLY A 19 7.76 4.51 0.38
C GLY A 19 7.24 5.31 -0.82
N LEU A 20 7.50 4.83 -2.05
CA LEU A 20 6.98 5.43 -3.27
C LEU A 20 5.44 5.36 -3.32
N PHE A 21 4.86 4.21 -3.01
CA PHE A 21 3.40 4.06 -2.95
C PHE A 21 2.76 4.94 -1.87
N ALA A 22 3.37 5.02 -0.70
CA ALA A 22 2.93 5.91 0.38
C ALA A 22 2.87 7.37 -0.08
N LEU A 23 3.94 7.86 -0.71
CA LEU A 23 4.00 9.23 -1.22
C LEU A 23 3.03 9.46 -2.37
N ALA A 24 3.00 8.57 -3.37
CA ALA A 24 2.16 8.73 -4.55
C ALA A 24 0.66 8.65 -4.19
N ALA A 25 0.26 7.64 -3.41
CA ALA A 25 -1.12 7.49 -2.95
C ALA A 25 -1.51 8.63 -2.00
N GLY A 26 -0.62 9.01 -1.09
CA GLY A 26 -0.87 10.08 -0.12
C GLY A 26 -1.03 11.45 -0.76
N ALA A 27 -0.16 11.82 -1.71
CA ALA A 27 -0.28 13.07 -2.45
C ALA A 27 -1.57 13.11 -3.28
N ARG A 28 -1.87 12.03 -4.01
CA ARG A 28 -3.10 11.90 -4.80
C ARG A 28 -4.35 12.03 -3.93
N ALA A 29 -4.43 11.25 -2.86
CA ALA A 29 -5.58 11.24 -1.95
C ALA A 29 -5.76 12.60 -1.26
N THR A 30 -4.68 13.24 -0.82
CA THR A 30 -4.73 14.57 -0.21
C THR A 30 -5.35 15.60 -1.17
N VAL A 31 -4.88 15.66 -2.41
CA VAL A 31 -5.44 16.59 -3.41
C VAL A 31 -6.92 16.28 -3.68
N GLN A 32 -7.28 15.00 -3.84
CA GLN A 32 -8.65 14.58 -4.09
C GLN A 32 -9.60 14.95 -2.94
N ILE A 33 -9.18 14.71 -1.69
CA ILE A 33 -9.96 15.07 -0.50
C ILE A 33 -10.12 16.59 -0.39
N LEU A 34 -9.04 17.36 -0.60
CA LEU A 34 -9.11 18.82 -0.44
C LEU A 34 -9.92 19.52 -1.52
N THR A 35 -9.96 18.96 -2.74
CA THR A 35 -10.58 19.65 -3.89
C THR A 35 -11.94 19.09 -4.27
N ARG A 36 -12.16 17.79 -4.05
CA ARG A 36 -13.22 17.03 -4.71
C ARG A 36 -13.90 16.00 -3.81
N PHE A 37 -13.77 16.08 -2.49
CA PHE A 37 -14.24 15.02 -1.57
C PHE A 37 -15.67 14.53 -1.84
N GLY A 38 -16.58 15.43 -2.19
CA GLY A 38 -17.98 15.11 -2.48
C GLY A 38 -18.22 14.23 -3.71
N GLU A 39 -17.26 14.14 -4.64
CA GLU A 39 -17.40 13.33 -5.86
C GLU A 39 -17.30 11.82 -5.58
N ALA A 40 -16.40 11.43 -4.68
CA ALA A 40 -16.15 10.02 -4.38
C ALA A 40 -15.60 9.83 -2.94
N PRO A 41 -16.37 10.17 -1.89
CA PRO A 41 -15.87 10.23 -0.53
C PRO A 41 -15.32 8.88 -0.03
N LEU A 42 -15.98 7.78 -0.40
CA LEU A 42 -15.52 6.43 -0.09
C LEU A 42 -14.17 6.12 -0.74
N ALA A 43 -14.05 6.36 -2.06
CA ALA A 43 -12.86 6.02 -2.81
C ALA A 43 -11.63 6.82 -2.35
N TYR A 44 -11.82 8.10 -2.06
CA TYR A 44 -10.77 8.98 -1.57
C TYR A 44 -10.36 8.64 -0.14
N SER A 45 -11.30 8.29 0.73
CA SER A 45 -11.01 7.82 2.09
C SER A 45 -10.22 6.51 2.09
N LEU A 46 -10.61 5.55 1.24
CA LEU A 46 -9.90 4.28 1.07
C LEU A 46 -8.48 4.49 0.53
N SER A 47 -8.30 5.45 -0.39
CA SER A 47 -6.97 5.81 -0.90
C SER A 47 -6.07 6.43 0.17
N ALA A 48 -6.63 7.31 1.01
CA ALA A 48 -5.91 7.88 2.14
C ALA A 48 -5.56 6.81 3.19
N PHE A 49 -6.49 5.91 3.48
CA PHE A 49 -6.24 4.77 4.36
C PHE A 49 -5.12 3.86 3.82
N ALA A 50 -5.15 3.53 2.52
CA ALA A 50 -4.07 2.77 1.88
C ALA A 50 -2.72 3.47 2.01
N ALA A 51 -2.67 4.80 1.80
CA ALA A 51 -1.45 5.58 1.98
C ALA A 51 -0.90 5.46 3.42
N LEU A 52 -1.77 5.53 4.44
CA LEU A 52 -1.37 5.34 5.84
C LEU A 52 -0.82 3.93 6.09
N VAL A 53 -1.45 2.89 5.55
CA VAL A 53 -0.95 1.51 5.64
C VAL A 53 0.45 1.41 5.02
N TYR A 54 0.68 2.02 3.85
CA TYR A 54 2.00 2.02 3.21
C TYR A 54 3.06 2.79 4.03
N VAL A 55 2.70 3.91 4.66
CA VAL A 55 3.60 4.61 5.59
C VAL A 55 3.96 3.71 6.77
N LEU A 56 2.97 3.11 7.43
CA LEU A 56 3.19 2.22 8.58
C LEU A 56 4.09 1.03 8.19
N LEU A 57 3.84 0.44 7.04
CA LEU A 57 4.64 -0.67 6.53
C LEU A 57 6.07 -0.24 6.22
N THR A 58 6.26 0.91 5.57
CA THR A 58 7.59 1.48 5.31
C THR A 58 8.36 1.69 6.60
N VAL A 59 7.75 2.35 7.60
CA VAL A 59 8.37 2.61 8.90
C VAL A 59 8.66 1.30 9.64
N ALA A 60 7.75 0.33 9.60
CA ALA A 60 7.93 -0.97 10.23
C ALA A 60 9.11 -1.75 9.63
N LEU A 61 9.25 -1.75 8.30
CA LEU A 61 10.37 -2.39 7.61
C LEU A 61 11.69 -1.70 7.93
N VAL A 62 11.74 -0.36 7.91
CA VAL A 62 12.94 0.42 8.26
C VAL A 62 13.39 0.17 9.71
N ARG A 63 12.43 0.10 10.65
CA ARG A 63 12.71 -0.14 12.07
C ARG A 63 12.90 -1.61 12.44
N GLY A 64 12.73 -2.54 11.48
CA GLY A 64 12.75 -3.98 11.77
C GLY A 64 11.60 -4.45 12.66
N ALA A 65 10.50 -3.69 12.74
CA ALA A 65 9.33 -3.99 13.56
C ALA A 65 8.46 -5.09 12.93
N ARG A 66 8.95 -6.33 12.99
CA ARG A 66 8.37 -7.50 12.30
C ARG A 66 6.86 -7.67 12.49
N ARG A 67 6.35 -7.56 13.72
CA ARG A 67 4.92 -7.75 14.01
C ARG A 67 4.06 -6.69 13.32
N LEU A 68 4.50 -5.43 13.35
CA LEU A 68 3.82 -4.33 12.69
C LEU A 68 3.87 -4.47 11.16
N ALA A 69 5.02 -4.87 10.61
CA ALA A 69 5.14 -5.11 9.17
C ALA A 69 4.20 -6.23 8.70
N LEU A 70 4.13 -7.35 9.44
CA LEU A 70 3.18 -8.43 9.12
C LEU A 70 1.72 -7.97 9.20
N ALA A 71 1.36 -7.22 10.26
CA ALA A 71 0.00 -6.69 10.39
C ALA A 71 -0.36 -5.78 9.21
N ALA A 72 0.51 -4.85 8.84
CA ALA A 72 0.29 -3.95 7.72
C ALA A 72 0.19 -4.68 6.37
N LEU A 73 1.01 -5.72 6.14
CA LEU A 73 0.93 -6.56 4.94
C LEU A 73 -0.39 -7.34 4.85
N PHE A 74 -0.89 -7.87 5.97
CA PHE A 74 -2.20 -8.52 5.98
C PHE A 74 -3.34 -7.53 5.75
N VAL A 75 -3.24 -6.32 6.31
CA VAL A 75 -4.22 -5.25 6.05
C VAL A 75 -4.21 -4.85 4.57
N GLU A 76 -3.04 -4.67 3.97
CA GLU A 76 -2.90 -4.39 2.54
C GLU A 76 -3.51 -5.52 1.68
N LEU A 77 -3.16 -6.77 1.98
CA LEU A 77 -3.67 -7.92 1.24
C LEU A 77 -5.20 -8.06 1.38
N ALA A 78 -5.74 -7.87 2.58
CA ALA A 78 -7.18 -7.86 2.80
C ALA A 78 -7.84 -6.69 2.05
N GLY A 79 -7.26 -5.49 2.13
CA GLY A 79 -7.74 -4.30 1.45
C GLY A 79 -7.83 -4.48 -0.07
N VAL A 80 -6.76 -4.98 -0.70
CA VAL A 80 -6.73 -5.18 -2.15
C VAL A 80 -7.71 -6.26 -2.62
N LEU A 81 -7.92 -7.32 -1.84
CA LEU A 81 -8.88 -8.37 -2.17
C LEU A 81 -10.32 -7.92 -1.96
N VAL A 82 -10.62 -7.30 -0.83
CA VAL A 82 -11.98 -6.85 -0.48
C VAL A 82 -12.40 -5.70 -1.38
N ILE A 83 -11.62 -4.62 -1.46
CA ILE A 83 -11.96 -3.44 -2.27
C ILE A 83 -11.83 -3.75 -3.77
N GLY A 84 -10.86 -4.58 -4.17
CA GLY A 84 -10.76 -5.04 -5.55
C GLY A 84 -12.02 -5.77 -6.01
N THR A 85 -12.49 -6.73 -5.20
CA THR A 85 -13.73 -7.47 -5.48
C THR A 85 -14.96 -6.57 -5.40
N ALA A 86 -15.08 -5.73 -4.37
CA ALA A 86 -16.21 -4.81 -4.22
C ALA A 86 -16.32 -3.85 -5.41
N SER A 87 -15.20 -3.34 -5.93
CA SER A 87 -15.19 -2.47 -7.11
C SER A 87 -15.60 -3.14 -8.42
N LEU A 88 -15.56 -4.48 -8.49
CA LEU A 88 -16.06 -5.26 -9.62
C LEU A 88 -17.55 -5.57 -9.47
N LEU A 89 -18.01 -5.84 -8.26
CA LEU A 89 -19.39 -6.20 -7.97
C LEU A 89 -20.34 -5.00 -7.96
N ASP A 90 -19.86 -3.85 -7.47
CA ASP A 90 -20.62 -2.60 -7.42
C ASP A 90 -19.78 -1.43 -7.95
N PRO A 91 -19.64 -1.29 -9.28
CA PRO A 91 -18.91 -0.17 -9.86
C PRO A 91 -19.52 1.20 -9.52
N ALA A 92 -20.83 1.26 -9.23
CA ALA A 92 -21.52 2.52 -8.91
C ALA A 92 -21.10 3.08 -7.54
N ALA A 93 -20.77 2.22 -6.57
CA ALA A 93 -20.20 2.64 -5.30
C ALA A 93 -18.75 3.17 -5.40
N PHE A 94 -18.07 2.90 -6.52
CA PHE A 94 -16.70 3.34 -6.80
C PHE A 94 -16.63 4.19 -8.08
N PRO A 95 -17.25 5.39 -8.09
CA PRO A 95 -17.21 6.29 -9.25
C PRO A 95 -15.78 6.72 -9.59
N GLU A 96 -14.87 6.66 -8.62
CA GLU A 96 -13.43 6.89 -8.79
C GLU A 96 -12.62 5.70 -8.27
N ALA A 97 -11.50 5.43 -8.93
CA ALA A 97 -10.64 4.31 -8.60
C ALA A 97 -9.78 4.58 -7.35
N THR A 98 -9.78 3.62 -6.43
CA THR A 98 -8.85 3.54 -5.30
C THR A 98 -7.55 2.88 -5.72
N VAL A 99 -6.54 2.91 -4.84
CA VAL A 99 -5.30 2.13 -5.04
C VAL A 99 -5.56 0.63 -5.13
N TRP A 100 -6.66 0.15 -4.54
CA TRP A 100 -7.03 -1.26 -4.46
C TRP A 100 -8.10 -1.69 -5.47
N SER A 101 -8.70 -0.74 -6.21
CA SER A 101 -9.75 -1.04 -7.18
C SER A 101 -9.24 -2.00 -8.26
N VAL A 102 -10.07 -2.99 -8.59
CA VAL A 102 -9.74 -4.09 -9.52
C VAL A 102 -8.38 -4.70 -9.19
N TYR A 103 -8.16 -5.01 -7.91
CA TYR A 103 -6.91 -5.59 -7.38
C TYR A 103 -5.66 -4.75 -7.65
N GLY A 104 -5.81 -3.43 -7.77
CA GLY A 104 -4.71 -2.52 -8.08
C GLY A 104 -4.32 -2.49 -9.56
N LYS A 105 -5.25 -2.81 -10.47
CA LYS A 105 -5.04 -2.76 -11.94
C LYS A 105 -4.42 -1.43 -12.41
N GLY A 106 -4.85 -0.30 -11.84
CA GLY A 106 -4.29 1.02 -12.16
C GLY A 106 -2.81 1.19 -11.81
N TYR A 107 -2.26 0.26 -11.04
CA TYR A 107 -0.88 0.20 -10.58
C TYR A 107 -0.21 -1.11 -11.01
N LEU A 108 -0.62 -1.69 -12.15
CA LEU A 108 -0.06 -2.93 -12.70
C LEU A 108 -0.15 -4.13 -11.72
N PHE A 109 -1.21 -4.18 -10.89
CA PHE A 109 -1.40 -5.20 -9.85
C PHE A 109 -0.30 -5.24 -8.79
N ILE A 110 0.56 -4.20 -8.70
CA ILE A 110 1.59 -4.11 -7.67
C ILE A 110 0.98 -4.23 -6.26
N PRO A 111 -0.14 -3.55 -5.91
CA PRO A 111 -0.77 -3.70 -4.58
C PRO A 111 -1.23 -5.12 -4.24
N LEU A 112 -1.43 -5.99 -5.25
CA LEU A 112 -1.77 -7.39 -5.02
C LEU A 112 -0.53 -8.24 -4.79
N VAL A 113 0.53 -8.03 -5.58
CA VAL A 113 1.75 -8.84 -5.56
C VAL A 113 2.67 -8.48 -4.40
N LEU A 114 2.82 -7.18 -4.12
CA LEU A 114 3.76 -6.66 -3.13
C LEU A 114 3.53 -7.22 -1.71
N PRO A 115 2.30 -7.31 -1.17
CA PRO A 115 2.09 -7.88 0.15
C PRO A 115 2.43 -9.37 0.21
N LEU A 116 2.20 -10.12 -0.86
CA LEU A 116 2.59 -11.54 -0.94
C LEU A 116 4.11 -11.71 -0.89
N VAL A 117 4.83 -10.88 -1.64
CA VAL A 117 6.31 -10.86 -1.62
C VAL A 117 6.83 -10.46 -0.24
N GLY A 118 6.23 -9.43 0.38
CA GLY A 118 6.57 -8.99 1.73
C GLY A 118 6.36 -10.07 2.78
N LEU A 119 5.19 -10.73 2.77
CA LEU A 119 4.86 -11.83 3.68
C LEU A 119 5.83 -12.99 3.50
N TYR A 120 6.05 -13.44 2.26
CA TYR A 120 6.99 -14.52 1.98
C TYR A 120 8.40 -14.21 2.51
N TRP A 121 8.91 -13.00 2.24
CA TRP A 121 10.24 -12.59 2.68
C TRP A 121 10.35 -12.51 4.21
N LEU A 122 9.37 -11.91 4.90
CA LEU A 122 9.35 -11.84 6.37
C LEU A 122 9.25 -13.25 6.97
N LEU A 123 8.35 -14.08 6.47
CA LEU A 123 8.14 -15.44 6.99
C LEU A 123 9.35 -16.35 6.78
N ARG A 124 10.15 -16.15 5.71
CA ARG A 124 11.34 -16.95 5.42
C ARG A 124 12.59 -16.52 6.20
N ARG A 125 12.67 -15.26 6.64
CA ARG A 125 13.72 -14.78 7.56
C ARG A 125 13.43 -15.17 9.03
N ARG A 126 13.09 -16.42 9.28
CA ARG A 126 13.02 -16.98 10.65
C ARG A 126 14.39 -17.43 11.09
#